data_AF-A0A7J4UR32-F1
#
_entry.id   AF-A0A7J4UR32-F1
#
_cell.length_a   1.000
_cell.length_b   1.000
_cell.length_c   1.000
_cell.angle_alpha   90.00
_cell.angle_beta   90.00
_cell.angle_gamma   90.00
#
_symmetry.space_group_name_H-M   'P 1'
#
loop_
_entity.id
_entity.type
_entity.pdbx_description
1 polymer ?
#
loop_
_entity_poly.entity_id
_entity_poly.type
_entity_poly.pdbx_seq_one_letter_code
_entity_poly.pdbx_strand_id
1 'polypeptide(L)'
;MEKTFKAKSVVLSRKPGKDEEGMKSAFIGLFDSNNPHLHGKAPFDVLEVPDIEKIRIRDLRNVSYYLLGNDIVINNLEEVTFSKKDGIITVTGKQDL
;
A
#
# COMPACT_ATOMS: atom_id res chain seq x y z
N MET A 1 -12.12 -0.87 9.65
CA MET A 1 -11.70 0.43 9.07
C MET A 1 -11.92 0.36 7.58
N GLU A 2 -12.51 1.39 6.97
CA GLU A 2 -12.62 1.54 5.52
C GLU A 2 -12.33 3.00 5.17
N LYS A 3 -11.38 3.24 4.26
CA LYS A 3 -10.99 4.59 3.81
C LYS A 3 -10.64 4.58 2.33
N THR A 4 -11.13 5.58 1.61
CA THR A 4 -10.87 5.79 0.18
C THR A 4 -10.11 7.09 -0.03
N PHE A 5 -9.13 7.06 -0.94
CA PHE A 5 -8.25 8.18 -1.26
C PHE A 5 -8.15 8.37 -2.76
N LYS A 6 -8.02 9.63 -3.19
CA LYS A 6 -7.54 9.95 -4.54
C LYS A 6 -6.02 9.96 -4.53
N ALA A 7 -5.41 9.08 -5.32
CA ALA A 7 -3.96 8.95 -5.46
C ALA A 7 -3.66 8.41 -6.85
N LYS A 8 -2.50 8.76 -7.42
CA LYS A 8 -2.01 8.19 -8.70
C LYS A 8 -1.23 6.90 -8.50
N SER A 9 -0.53 6.76 -7.38
CA SER A 9 0.08 5.50 -7.00
C SER A 9 0.11 5.32 -5.49
N VAL A 10 0.32 4.07 -5.06
CA VAL A 10 0.63 3.73 -3.67
C VAL A 10 1.85 2.84 -3.57
N VAL A 11 2.59 3.00 -2.47
CA VAL A 11 3.66 2.08 -2.08
C VAL A 11 3.21 1.34 -0.83
N LEU A 12 3.19 0.01 -0.89
CA LEU A 12 2.82 -0.87 0.19
C LEU A 12 4.08 -1.52 0.76
N SER A 13 4.33 -1.25 2.04
CA SER A 13 5.48 -1.79 2.78
C SER A 13 5.01 -2.44 4.08
N ARG A 14 5.86 -3.29 4.64
CA ARG A 14 5.66 -3.89 5.97
C ARG A 14 6.81 -3.48 6.88
N LYS A 15 6.48 -2.99 8.08
CA LYS A 15 7.45 -2.84 9.16
C LYS A 15 7.50 -4.12 10.00
N PRO A 16 8.68 -4.52 10.51
CA PRO A 16 8.79 -5.60 11.48
C PRO A 16 7.86 -5.38 12.68
N GLY A 17 7.34 -6.48 13.25
CA GLY A 17 6.65 -6.45 14.54
C GLY A 17 7.63 -6.21 15.69
N LYS A 18 7.12 -6.20 16.94
CA LYS A 18 7.99 -6.11 18.14
C LYS A 18 8.85 -7.36 18.33
N ASP A 19 8.40 -8.49 17.80
CA ASP A 19 8.97 -9.83 17.90
C ASP A 19 8.86 -10.57 16.55
N GLU A 20 9.65 -11.64 16.36
CA GLU A 20 9.71 -12.39 15.08
C GLU A 20 8.37 -13.06 14.71
N GLU A 21 7.59 -13.44 15.72
CA GLU A 21 6.25 -14.03 15.59
C GLU A 21 5.12 -12.99 15.65
N GLY A 22 5.48 -11.72 15.87
CA GLY A 22 4.56 -10.63 16.08
C GLY A 22 3.75 -10.23 14.85
N MET A 23 2.56 -9.70 15.11
CA MET A 23 1.81 -8.98 14.09
C MET A 23 2.64 -7.81 13.56
N LYS A 24 2.66 -7.66 12.24
CA LYS A 24 3.44 -6.61 11.56
C LYS A 24 2.62 -5.33 11.47
N SER A 25 3.26 -4.23 11.11
CA SER A 25 2.56 -2.99 10.75
C SER A 25 2.64 -2.77 9.25
N ALA A 26 1.53 -2.41 8.61
CA ALA A 26 1.56 -1.90 7.25
C ALA A 26 1.96 -0.43 7.27
N PHE A 27 2.83 -0.07 6.34
CA PHE A 27 3.18 1.31 6.05
C PHE A 27 2.83 1.58 4.59
N ILE A 28 1.88 2.48 4.37
CA ILE A 28 1.28 2.71 3.06
C ILE A 28 1.50 4.18 2.70
N GLY A 29 2.32 4.43 1.70
CA GLY A 29 2.53 5.78 1.15
C GLY A 29 1.55 6.06 0.00
N LEU A 30 0.88 7.21 0.05
CA LEU A 30 -0.01 7.71 -1.00
C LEU A 30 0.71 8.78 -1.83
N PHE A 31 0.64 8.68 -3.17
CA PHE A 31 1.37 9.56 -4.09
C PHE A 31 0.47 10.11 -5.19
N ASP A 32 0.73 11.35 -5.58
CA ASP A 32 0.08 12.11 -6.66
C ASP A 32 0.80 11.94 -8.01
N SER A 33 1.79 11.05 -8.09
CA SER A 33 2.48 10.65 -9.32
C SER A 33 2.70 9.14 -9.38
N ASN A 34 2.86 8.61 -10.59
CA ASN A 34 3.32 7.22 -10.81
C ASN A 34 4.82 7.07 -10.52
N ASN A 35 5.22 5.83 -10.23
CA ASN A 35 6.61 5.43 -9.99
C ASN A 35 7.39 6.38 -9.06
N PRO A 36 6.86 6.69 -7.86
CA PRO A 36 7.46 7.68 -6.96
C PRO A 36 8.89 7.30 -6.51
N HIS A 37 9.19 6.00 -6.49
CA HIS A 37 10.50 5.44 -6.15
C HIS A 37 11.61 5.80 -7.16
N LEU A 38 11.28 6.12 -8.42
CA LEU A 38 12.28 6.50 -9.43
C LEU A 38 12.74 7.96 -9.29
N HIS A 39 11.94 8.79 -8.61
CA HIS A 39 12.16 10.23 -8.51
C HIS A 39 12.41 10.70 -7.07
N GLY A 40 12.49 9.77 -6.11
CA GLY A 40 12.67 10.10 -4.70
C GLY A 40 11.55 10.98 -4.13
N LYS A 41 10.33 10.86 -4.67
CA LYS A 41 9.21 11.70 -4.23
C LYS A 41 8.71 11.23 -2.87
N ALA A 42 8.45 12.16 -1.96
CA ALA A 42 7.80 11.86 -0.68
C ALA A 42 6.29 11.62 -0.88
N PRO A 43 5.67 10.73 -0.09
CA PRO A 43 4.22 10.56 -0.10
C PRO A 43 3.54 11.83 0.42
N PHE A 44 2.36 12.17 -0.13
CA PHE A 44 1.56 13.27 0.39
C PHE A 44 0.80 12.88 1.66
N ASP A 45 0.55 11.60 1.86
CA ASP A 45 -0.06 11.04 3.06
C ASP A 45 0.47 9.63 3.32
N VAL A 46 0.50 9.25 4.59
CA VAL A 46 1.05 7.98 5.06
C VAL A 46 0.06 7.33 6.02
N LEU A 47 -0.36 6.11 5.68
CA LEU A 47 -1.18 5.29 6.56
C LEU A 47 -0.30 4.26 7.25
N GLU A 48 -0.18 4.39 8.57
CA GLU A 48 0.41 3.37 9.43
C GLU A 48 -0.71 2.57 10.08
N VAL A 49 -0.74 1.27 9.79
CA VAL A 49 -1.78 0.37 10.29
C VAL A 49 -1.11 -0.75 11.09
N PRO A 50 -1.17 -0.72 12.42
CA PRO A 50 -0.59 -1.74 13.27
C PRO A 50 -1.43 -3.03 13.24
N ASP A 51 -0.86 -4.09 13.82
CA ASP A 51 -1.51 -5.38 14.07
C ASP A 51 -2.13 -5.98 12.81
N ILE A 52 -1.30 -6.25 11.81
CA ILE A 52 -1.69 -6.92 10.56
C ILE A 52 -0.93 -8.22 10.35
N GLU A 53 -1.64 -9.20 9.81
CA GLU A 53 -1.06 -10.46 9.35
C GLU A 53 -0.52 -10.29 7.92
N LYS A 54 -1.32 -9.67 7.04
CA LYS A 54 -1.01 -9.51 5.62
C LYS A 54 -1.78 -8.37 4.95
N ILE A 55 -1.26 -7.97 3.80
CA ILE A 55 -1.93 -7.07 2.85
C ILE A 55 -2.37 -7.91 1.65
N ARG A 56 -3.64 -7.81 1.29
CA ARG A 56 -4.26 -8.46 0.12
C ARG A 56 -4.54 -7.39 -0.93
N ILE A 57 -3.97 -7.53 -2.11
CA ILE A 57 -4.29 -6.70 -3.27
C ILE A 57 -5.38 -7.42 -4.06
N ARG A 58 -6.48 -6.74 -4.39
CA ARG A 58 -7.61 -7.31 -5.12
C ARG A 58 -8.04 -6.39 -6.26
N ASP A 59 -8.31 -6.97 -7.42
CA ASP A 59 -8.86 -6.29 -8.60
C ASP A 59 -7.99 -5.13 -9.16
N LEU A 60 -6.69 -5.12 -8.86
CA LEU A 60 -5.70 -4.16 -9.35
C LEU A 60 -4.69 -4.88 -10.25
N ARG A 61 -4.36 -4.27 -11.40
CA ARG A 61 -3.59 -4.90 -12.49
C ARG A 61 -2.21 -4.30 -12.68
N ASN A 62 -2.07 -2.98 -12.61
CA ASN A 62 -0.76 -2.32 -12.70
C ASN A 62 -0.05 -2.35 -11.34
N VAL A 63 0.63 -3.47 -11.06
CA VAL A 63 1.32 -3.76 -9.80
C VAL A 63 2.77 -4.14 -10.09
N SER A 64 3.71 -3.51 -9.40
CA SER A 64 5.14 -3.79 -9.49
C SER A 64 5.66 -4.25 -8.13
N TYR A 65 6.43 -5.34 -8.11
CA TYR A 65 7.05 -5.89 -6.90
C TYR A 65 8.57 -5.79 -6.99
N TYR A 66 9.20 -5.18 -5.98
CA TYR A 66 10.63 -4.93 -5.95
C TYR A 66 11.33 -5.81 -4.90
N LEU A 67 12.16 -6.74 -5.37
CA LEU A 67 12.82 -7.74 -4.52
C LEU A 67 13.76 -7.15 -3.46
N LEU A 68 14.46 -6.04 -3.77
CA LEU A 68 15.44 -5.43 -2.86
C LEU A 68 14.77 -4.75 -1.65
N GLY A 69 13.62 -4.11 -1.86
CA GLY A 69 12.91 -3.33 -0.83
C GLY A 69 11.81 -4.10 -0.10
N ASN A 70 11.34 -5.22 -0.67
CA ASN A 70 10.09 -5.90 -0.25
C ASN A 70 8.85 -5.01 -0.37
N ASP A 71 8.92 -3.98 -1.22
CA ASP A 71 7.85 -3.03 -1.46
C ASP A 71 7.04 -3.42 -2.70
N ILE A 72 5.75 -3.12 -2.64
CA ILE A 72 4.84 -3.24 -3.79
C ILE A 72 4.38 -1.84 -4.19
N VAL A 73 4.52 -1.50 -5.46
CA VAL A 73 4.02 -0.25 -6.05
C VAL A 73 2.80 -0.55 -6.89
N ILE A 74 1.71 0.18 -6.68
CA ILE A 74 0.49 0.10 -7.50
C ILE A 74 0.33 1.44 -8.19
N ASN A 75 0.43 1.47 -9.51
CA ASN A 75 0.40 2.69 -10.32
C ASN A 75 -0.97 2.89 -10.98
N ASN A 76 -1.10 4.01 -11.69
CA ASN A 76 -2.23 4.33 -12.55
C ASN A 76 -3.57 4.34 -11.80
N LEU A 77 -3.55 4.71 -10.52
CA LEU A 77 -4.76 4.81 -9.71
C LEU A 77 -5.50 6.12 -10.03
N GLU A 78 -6.81 6.06 -10.08
CA GLU A 78 -7.68 7.23 -9.89
C GLU A 78 -8.10 7.34 -8.42
N GLU A 79 -8.40 6.19 -7.82
CA GLU A 79 -8.76 6.03 -6.42
C GLU A 79 -8.27 4.71 -5.87
N VAL A 80 -8.02 4.67 -4.56
CA VAL A 80 -7.63 3.48 -3.81
C VAL A 80 -8.43 3.40 -2.53
N THR A 81 -8.89 2.20 -2.20
CA THR A 81 -9.66 1.92 -0.98
C THR A 81 -8.92 0.88 -0.15
N PHE A 82 -8.81 1.17 1.14
CA PHE A 82 -8.23 0.28 2.14
C PHE A 82 -9.31 -0.13 3.13
N SER A 83 -9.55 -1.43 3.25
CA SER A 83 -10.38 -1.99 4.31
C SER A 83 -9.57 -2.93 5.21
N LYS A 84 -9.80 -2.89 6.53
CA LYS A 84 -9.19 -3.82 7.50
C LYS A 84 -10.28 -4.69 8.14
N LYS A 85 -10.13 -6.00 8.01
CA LYS A 85 -10.97 -7.02 8.67
C LYS A 85 -10.09 -8.20 9.08
N ASP A 86 -10.26 -8.70 10.31
CA ASP A 86 -9.57 -9.89 10.84
C ASP A 86 -8.04 -9.87 10.62
N GLY A 87 -7.39 -8.73 10.88
CA GLY A 87 -5.94 -8.58 10.70
C GLY A 87 -5.46 -8.47 9.25
N ILE A 88 -6.36 -8.50 8.26
CA ILE A 88 -6.04 -8.41 6.84
C ILE A 88 -6.43 -7.02 6.33
N ILE A 89 -5.47 -6.31 5.70
CA ILE A 89 -5.77 -5.12 4.90
C ILE A 89 -6.07 -5.56 3.48
N THR A 90 -7.25 -5.22 2.95
CA THR A 90 -7.57 -5.39 1.54
C THR A 90 -7.43 -4.05 0.82
N VAL A 91 -6.64 -4.05 -0.26
CA VAL A 91 -6.40 -2.91 -1.16
C VAL A 91 -7.15 -3.16 -2.45
N THR A 92 -8.07 -2.27 -2.78
CA THR A 92 -8.82 -2.22 -4.05
C THR A 92 -8.77 -0.81 -4.61
N GLY A 93 -9.26 -0.60 -5.83
CA GLY A 93 -9.32 0.75 -6.40
C GLY A 93 -9.73 0.75 -7.86
N LYS A 94 -9.73 1.95 -8.45
CA LYS A 94 -9.94 2.16 -9.89
C LYS A 94 -8.61 2.55 -10.53
N GLN A 95 -8.32 1.95 -11.69
CA GLN A 95 -7.12 2.25 -12.47
C GLN A 95 -7.47 2.82 -13.85
N ASP A 96 -6.64 3.73 -14.33
CA ASP A 96 -6.63 4.27 -15.71
C ASP A 96 -5.47 3.61 -16.48
N LEU A 97 -5.78 2.56 -17.25
CA LEU A 97 -4.80 1.64 -17.85
C LEU A 97 -4.45 1.97 -19.30
#